data_AF-A0A0B6XSM3-F1
#
_entry.id   AF-A0A0B6XSM3-F1
#
_cell.length_a   1.000
_cell.length_b   1.000
_cell.length_c   1.000
_cell.angle_alpha   90.00
_cell.angle_beta   90.00
_cell.angle_gamma   90.00
#
_symmetry.space_group_name_H-M   'P 1'
#
loop_
_entity.id
_entity.type
_entity.pdbx_description
1 polymer ?
#
loop_
_entity_poly.entity_id
_entity_poly.type
_entity_poly.pdbx_seq_one_letter_code
_entity_poly.pdbx_strand_id
1 'polypeptide(L)'
;PMIKMEEKPAITYADIGGCKQQIDKLREVVETPLLHPERYVKLGIDPPKGVLLYGPPGTGKTLCARAVANRTDACFIRVIGSELVQKYVG
;
A
#
# COMPACT_ATOMS: atom_id res chain seq x y z
N PRO A 1 -6.42 -13.47 -15.72
CA PRO A 1 -6.14 -13.03 -14.34
C PRO A 1 -7.37 -12.40 -13.65
N MET A 2 -7.93 -13.04 -12.62
CA MET A 2 -8.98 -12.43 -11.78
C MET A 2 -8.32 -11.46 -10.81
N ILE A 3 -8.26 -10.19 -11.18
CA ILE A 3 -7.90 -9.12 -10.26
C ILE A 3 -9.00 -9.07 -9.20
N LYS A 4 -8.70 -9.50 -7.97
CA LYS A 4 -9.63 -9.36 -6.85
C LYS A 4 -9.56 -7.93 -6.34
N MET A 5 -10.59 -7.16 -6.66
CA MET A 5 -10.90 -5.93 -5.94
C MET A 5 -11.44 -6.35 -4.58
N GLU A 6 -10.62 -6.19 -3.53
CA GLU A 6 -11.09 -6.43 -2.16
C GLU A 6 -11.86 -5.18 -1.70
N GLU A 7 -13.03 -5.39 -1.09
CA GLU A 7 -13.70 -4.33 -0.34
C GLU A 7 -12.77 -3.80 0.76
N LYS A 8 -12.99 -2.53 1.15
CA LYS A 8 -12.17 -1.78 2.09
C LYS A 8 -11.77 -2.65 3.30
N PRO A 9 -10.49 -2.98 3.48
CA PRO A 9 -10.06 -3.84 4.58
C PRO A 9 -10.36 -3.16 5.93
N ALA A 10 -10.89 -3.88 6.92
CA ALA A 10 -11.26 -3.31 8.23
C ALA A 10 -10.06 -3.00 9.15
N ILE A 11 -8.83 -3.20 8.67
CA ILE A 11 -7.61 -3.09 9.46
C ILE A 11 -7.15 -1.64 9.51
N THR A 12 -6.76 -1.17 10.67
CA THR A 12 -6.27 0.18 10.92
C THR A 12 -4.80 0.17 11.35
N TYR A 13 -4.16 1.35 11.39
CA TYR A 13 -2.79 1.46 11.91
C TYR A 13 -2.69 1.12 13.41
N ALA A 14 -3.79 1.24 14.16
CA ALA A 14 -3.81 0.87 15.58
C ALA A 14 -3.60 -0.63 15.79
N ASP A 15 -3.95 -1.45 14.79
CA ASP A 15 -3.80 -2.90 14.82
C ASP A 15 -2.35 -3.36 14.54
N ILE A 16 -1.45 -2.44 14.21
CA ILE A 16 -0.06 -2.75 13.86
C ILE A 16 0.87 -2.32 15.01
N GLY A 17 1.33 -3.31 15.78
CA GLY A 17 2.29 -3.11 16.86
C GLY A 17 3.74 -3.00 16.37
N GLY A 18 4.54 -2.14 17.01
CA GLY A 18 6.01 -2.14 16.88
C GLY A 18 6.62 -1.61 15.57
N CYS A 19 5.79 -1.26 14.57
CA CYS A 19 6.28 -0.82 13.25
C CYS A 19 5.97 0.66 12.92
N LYS A 20 5.92 1.53 13.94
CA LYS A 20 5.50 2.94 13.78
C LYS A 20 6.33 3.70 12.74
N GLN A 21 7.66 3.60 12.79
CA GLN A 21 8.54 4.30 11.87
C GLN A 21 8.33 3.88 10.40
N GLN A 22 8.08 2.58 10.18
CA GLN A 22 7.83 2.03 8.85
C GLN A 22 6.45 2.47 8.33
N ILE A 23 5.45 2.51 9.21
CA ILE A 23 4.12 3.02 8.91
C ILE A 23 4.20 4.51 8.53
N ASP A 24 4.92 5.33 9.29
CA ASP A 24 5.03 6.77 9.02
C ASP A 24 5.67 7.04 7.66
N LYS A 25 6.75 6.32 7.31
CA LYS A 25 7.34 6.39 5.96
C LYS A 25 6.37 5.97 4.86
N LEU A 26 5.59 4.92 5.11
CA LEU A 26 4.60 4.44 4.15
C LEU A 26 3.47 5.45 3.94
N ARG A 27 3.06 6.16 4.99
CA ARG A 27 2.08 7.26 4.93
C ARG A 27 2.62 8.47 4.19
N GLU A 28 3.89 8.81 4.40
CA GLU A 28 4.55 9.89 3.66
C GLU A 28 4.61 9.59 2.15
N VAL A 29 4.85 8.33 1.79
CA VAL A 29 4.96 7.93 0.38
C VAL A 29 3.60 7.73 -0.29
N VAL A 30 2.57 7.29 0.43
CA VAL A 30 1.27 6.92 -0.16
C VAL A 30 0.14 7.87 0.22
N GLU A 31 -0.04 8.15 1.52
CA GLU A 31 -1.16 8.98 2.01
C GLU A 31 -0.94 10.47 1.67
N THR A 32 0.28 10.97 1.84
CA THR A 32 0.58 12.40 1.64
C THR A 32 0.42 12.87 0.19
N PRO A 33 0.87 12.14 -0.84
CA PRO A 33 0.63 12.54 -2.22
C PRO A 33 -0.84 12.48 -2.63
N LEU A 34 -1.60 11.53 -2.08
CA LEU A 34 -3.02 11.36 -2.38
C LEU A 34 -3.87 12.46 -1.72
N LEU A 35 -3.57 12.82 -0.47
CA LEU A 35 -4.34 13.82 0.28
C LEU A 35 -3.88 15.27 0.04
N HIS A 36 -2.58 15.48 -0.23
CA HIS A 36 -1.97 16.81 -0.32
C HIS A 36 -1.07 16.98 -1.57
N PRO A 37 -1.61 16.80 -2.78
CA PRO A 37 -0.85 16.92 -4.02
C PRO A 37 -0.23 18.32 -4.20
N GLU A 38 -0.85 19.37 -3.63
CA GLU A 38 -0.38 20.75 -3.71
C GLU A 38 1.02 20.96 -3.14
N ARG A 39 1.45 20.13 -2.18
CA ARG A 39 2.79 20.21 -1.59
C ARG A 39 3.87 19.80 -2.59
N TYR A 40 3.60 18.76 -3.38
CA TYR A 40 4.52 18.26 -4.40
C TYR A 40 4.60 19.22 -5.58
N VAL A 41 3.46 19.78 -6.00
CA VAL A 41 3.40 20.80 -7.06
C VAL A 41 4.18 22.06 -6.66
N LYS A 42 4.05 22.54 -5.42
CA LYS A 42 4.78 23.73 -4.93
C LYS A 42 6.29 23.52 -4.84
N LEU A 43 6.74 22.32 -4.47
CA LEU A 43 8.16 21.99 -4.47
C LEU A 43 8.72 21.73 -5.87
N GLY A 44 7.86 21.50 -6.87
CA GLY A 44 8.27 21.09 -8.22
C GLY A 44 8.88 19.70 -8.27
N ILE A 45 8.51 18.81 -7.34
CA ILE A 45 8.99 17.42 -7.29
C ILE A 45 7.87 16.45 -7.61
N ASP A 46 8.21 15.36 -8.29
CA ASP A 46 7.26 14.27 -8.50
C ASP A 46 7.13 13.41 -7.24
N PRO A 47 5.90 12.99 -6.88
CA PRO A 47 5.71 12.09 -5.77
C PRO A 47 6.29 10.70 -6.07
N PRO A 48 6.79 9.99 -5.04
CA PRO A 48 7.23 8.61 -5.17
C PRO A 48 6.10 7.70 -5.68
N LYS A 49 6.40 6.86 -6.67
CA LYS A 49 5.39 6.04 -7.38
C LYS A 49 5.13 4.66 -6.76
N GLY A 50 5.98 4.19 -5.85
CA GLY A 50 5.85 2.85 -5.29
C GLY A 50 6.69 2.62 -4.05
N VAL A 51 6.31 1.59 -3.28
CA VAL A 51 7.00 1.17 -2.05
C VAL A 51 7.26 -0.32 -2.11
N LEU A 52 8.45 -0.72 -1.67
CA LEU A 52 8.80 -2.12 -1.46
C LEU A 52 8.82 -2.44 0.04
N LEU A 53 7.93 -3.31 0.48
CA LEU A 53 7.92 -3.86 1.84
C LEU A 53 8.64 -5.20 1.85
N TYR A 54 9.83 -5.26 2.48
CA TYR A 54 10.63 -6.48 2.59
C TYR A 54 11.00 -6.81 4.04
N GLY A 55 11.32 -8.07 4.32
CA GLY A 55 11.79 -8.54 5.63
C GLY A 55 11.32 -9.97 5.95
N PRO A 56 11.63 -10.48 7.15
CA PRO A 56 11.22 -11.82 7.59
C PRO A 56 9.70 -12.05 7.53
N PRO A 57 9.22 -13.30 7.39
CA PRO A 57 7.79 -13.59 7.48
C PRO A 57 7.24 -13.20 8.87
N GLY A 58 5.99 -12.76 8.94
CA GLY A 58 5.34 -12.39 10.21
C GLY A 58 5.54 -10.94 10.69
N THR A 59 6.35 -10.11 10.01
CA THR A 59 6.57 -8.70 10.42
C THR A 59 5.47 -7.72 9.99
N GLY A 60 4.26 -8.20 9.69
CA GLY A 60 3.11 -7.32 9.40
C GLY A 60 3.09 -6.61 8.04
N LYS A 61 3.94 -6.96 7.06
CA LYS A 61 3.97 -6.31 5.73
C LYS A 61 2.60 -6.24 5.04
N THR A 62 1.89 -7.37 5.00
CA THR A 62 0.54 -7.45 4.41
C THR A 62 -0.50 -6.66 5.23
N LEU A 63 -0.33 -6.60 6.55
CA LEU A 63 -1.18 -5.80 7.43
C LEU A 63 -0.99 -4.30 7.18
N CYS A 64 0.26 -3.84 7.03
CA CYS A 64 0.57 -2.44 6.68
C CYS A 64 -0.10 -2.02 5.37
N ALA A 65 -0.04 -2.85 4.33
CA ALA A 65 -0.68 -2.56 3.04
C ALA A 65 -2.20 -2.40 3.17
N ARG A 66 -2.85 -3.28 3.94
CA ARG A 66 -4.29 -3.20 4.22
C ARG A 66 -4.66 -1.97 5.04
N ALA A 67 -3.87 -1.64 6.06
CA ALA A 67 -4.12 -0.45 6.89
C ALA A 67 -4.02 0.86 6.10
N VAL A 68 -3.06 0.96 5.17
CA VAL A 68 -2.94 2.11 4.27
C VAL A 68 -4.17 2.23 3.37
N ALA A 69 -4.59 1.12 2.76
CA ALA A 69 -5.76 1.11 1.89
C ALA A 69 -7.05 1.51 2.63
N ASN A 70 -7.21 1.09 3.88
CA ASN A 70 -8.31 1.55 4.72
C ASN A 70 -8.26 3.07 4.94
N ARG A 71 -7.07 3.62 5.21
CA ARG A 71 -6.89 5.03 5.55
C ARG A 71 -7.13 5.96 4.37
N THR A 72 -6.62 5.62 3.19
CA THR A 72 -6.68 6.48 2.00
C THR A 72 -8.01 6.42 1.26
N ASP A 73 -8.94 5.55 1.70
CA ASP A 73 -10.21 5.27 1.03
C ASP A 73 -10.05 4.93 -0.46
N ALA A 74 -8.87 4.40 -0.82
CA ALA A 74 -8.50 4.09 -2.20
C ALA A 74 -8.91 2.66 -2.55
N CYS A 75 -9.11 2.40 -3.84
CA CYS A 75 -9.34 1.05 -4.35
C CYS A 75 -8.12 0.16 -4.06
N PHE A 76 -8.34 -0.94 -3.34
CA PHE A 76 -7.30 -1.90 -3.00
C PHE A 76 -7.36 -3.10 -3.94
N ILE A 77 -6.34 -3.21 -4.78
CA ILE A 77 -6.17 -4.34 -5.69
C ILE A 77 -5.08 -5.24 -5.12
N ARG A 78 -5.47 -6.45 -4.71
CA ARG A 78 -4.50 -7.47 -4.27
C ARG A 78 -4.26 -8.46 -5.38
N VAL A 79 -3.01 -8.59 -5.78
CA VAL A 79 -2.55 -9.59 -6.74
C VAL A 79 -1.50 -10.47 -6.08
N ILE A 80 -1.69 -11.78 -6.11
CA ILE A 80 -0.69 -12.72 -5.65
C ILE A 80 0.18 -13.09 -6.85
N GLY A 81 1.51 -13.10 -6.70
CA GLY A 81 2.41 -13.38 -7.83
C GLY A 81 2.15 -14.71 -8.55
N SER A 82 1.67 -15.73 -7.83
CA SER A 82 1.26 -17.01 -8.42
C SER A 82 0.03 -16.90 -9.33
N GLU A 83 -0.85 -15.90 -9.13
CA GLU A 83 -2.02 -15.65 -9.99
C GLU A 83 -1.65 -15.01 -11.33
N LEU A 84 -0.42 -14.46 -11.45
CA LEU A 84 0.09 -13.90 -12.69
C LEU A 84 0.58 -14.98 -13.67
N VAL A 85 0.83 -16.20 -13.18
CA VAL A 85 1.23 -17.32 -14.03
C VAL A 85 -0.02 -17.93 -14.64
N GLN A 86 -0.23 -17.72 -15.94
CA GLN A 86 -1.33 -18.33 -16.69
C GLN A 86 -0.86 -19.53 -17.52
N LYS A 87 -1.76 -20.52 -17.65
CA LYS A 87 -1.51 -21.75 -18.44
C LYS A 87 -1.34 -21.45 -19.94
N TYR A 88 -1.96 -20.38 -20.43
CA TYR A 88 -1.86 -19.93 -21.81
C TYR A 88 -0.75 -18.89 -21.91
N VAL A 89 0.06 -19.00 -22.96
CA VAL A 89 1.07 -18.00 -23.29
C VAL A 89 0.35 -16.84 -23.98
N GLY A 90 0.19 -15.71 -23.28
CA GLY A 90 -0.54 -14.52 -23.75
C GLY A 90 -1.37 -13.88 -22.65
#